data_AF-B4M387-F1
#
_entry.id   AF-B4M387-F1
#
_cell.length_a   1.000
_cell.length_b   1.000
_cell.length_c   1.000
_cell.angle_alpha   90.00
_cell.angle_beta   90.00
_cell.angle_gamma   90.00
#
_symmetry.space_group_name_H-M   'P 1'
#
loop_
_entity.id
_entity.type
_entity.pdbx_description
1 polymer ?
#
loop_
_entity_poly.entity_id
_entity_poly.type
_entity_poly.pdbx_seq_one_letter_code
_entity_poly.pdbx_strand_id
1 'polypeptide(L)'
;MPPKRAKKAAPKRFRRRAEELHSALLSKIQAAGQPFQLQLQLNAQGAPRRGAFELSFAPHPTTNANEQRPIWSGLKRTPRAQKFPNVDEMYQQIVQAFNDLSQKQNKRKRTAQSSTPSPTSTHTLPKRSKAANADAASNSKASKSANL
;
A
#
# COMPACT_ATOMS: atom_id res chain seq x y z
N MET A 1 20.73 13.60 28.82
CA MET A 1 21.23 13.71 27.44
C MET A 1 20.65 12.57 26.59
N PRO A 2 19.99 12.83 25.45
CA PRO A 2 19.58 11.77 24.53
C PRO A 2 20.79 11.30 23.69
N PRO A 3 20.94 9.99 23.43
CA PRO A 3 22.06 9.49 22.64
C PRO A 3 21.92 9.85 21.16
N LYS A 4 23.01 10.35 20.57
CA LYS A 4 23.16 10.65 19.13
C LYS A 4 22.94 9.38 18.31
N ARG A 5 21.85 9.35 17.55
CA ARG A 5 21.46 8.25 16.66
C ARG A 5 22.47 8.13 15.51
N ALA A 6 23.38 7.16 15.59
CA ALA A 6 24.34 6.88 14.52
C ALA A 6 23.59 6.43 13.25
N LYS A 7 23.67 7.25 12.18
CA LYS A 7 23.15 6.90 10.85
C LYS A 7 24.03 5.78 10.28
N LYS A 8 23.65 4.51 10.52
CA LYS A 8 24.32 3.35 9.92
C LYS A 8 24.08 3.38 8.41
N ALA A 9 25.11 3.78 7.66
CA ALA A 9 25.10 3.75 6.21
C ALA A 9 24.83 2.33 5.70
N ALA A 10 24.08 2.20 4.61
CA ALA A 10 23.86 0.92 3.95
C ALA A 10 25.22 0.29 3.58
N PRO A 11 25.39 -1.04 3.69
CA PRO A 11 26.66 -1.68 3.33
C PRO A 11 26.98 -1.40 1.85
N LYS A 12 28.20 -0.97 1.54
CA LYS A 12 28.64 -0.51 0.20
C LYS A 12 28.16 -1.40 -0.97
N ARG A 13 28.08 -2.72 -0.77
CA ARG A 13 27.62 -3.69 -1.79
C ARG A 13 26.13 -3.60 -2.13
N PHE A 14 25.25 -3.33 -1.16
CA PHE A 14 23.81 -3.22 -1.43
C PHE A 14 23.48 -1.93 -2.16
N ARG A 15 24.16 -0.84 -1.80
CA ARG A 15 24.05 0.44 -2.51
C ARG A 15 24.47 0.30 -3.98
N ARG A 16 25.66 -0.27 -4.22
CA ARG A 16 26.15 -0.52 -5.58
C ARG A 16 25.17 -1.37 -6.39
N ARG A 17 24.61 -2.44 -5.82
CA ARG A 17 23.60 -3.25 -6.51
C ARG A 17 22.30 -2.50 -6.80
N ALA A 18 21.86 -1.59 -5.92
CA ALA A 18 20.68 -0.76 -6.19
C ALA A 18 20.92 0.20 -7.37
N GLU A 19 22.10 0.82 -7.42
CA GLU A 19 22.52 1.71 -8.51
C GLU A 19 22.65 0.95 -9.84
N GLU A 20 23.28 -0.23 -9.84
CA GLU A 20 23.38 -1.10 -11.01
C GLU A 20 21.98 -1.50 -11.53
N LEU A 21 21.08 -1.92 -10.63
CA LEU A 21 19.72 -2.29 -11.00
C LEU A 21 18.93 -1.11 -11.57
N HIS A 22 19.09 0.09 -10.99
CA HIS A 22 18.46 1.31 -11.49
C HIS A 22 18.94 1.68 -12.88
N SER A 23 20.25 1.64 -13.14
CA SER A 23 20.82 1.91 -14.46
C SER A 23 20.33 0.92 -15.53
N ALA A 24 20.26 -0.37 -15.18
CA ALA A 24 19.77 -1.42 -16.07
C ALA A 24 18.28 -1.26 -16.39
N LEU A 25 17.46 -0.88 -15.40
CA LEU A 25 16.04 -0.59 -15.61
C LEU A 25 15.83 0.64 -16.48
N LEU A 26 16.57 1.72 -16.23
CA LEU A 26 16.50 2.93 -17.07
C LEU A 26 16.81 2.63 -18.52
N SER A 27 17.89 1.88 -18.78
CA SER A 27 18.26 1.47 -20.13
C SER A 27 17.15 0.66 -20.81
N LYS A 28 16.52 -0.29 -20.10
CA LYS A 28 15.39 -1.07 -20.65
C LYS A 28 14.15 -0.23 -20.93
N ILE A 29 13.81 0.69 -20.04
CA ILE A 29 12.64 1.57 -20.19
C ILE A 29 12.82 2.50 -21.40
N GLN A 30 14.02 3.05 -21.57
CA GLN A 30 14.37 3.86 -22.74
C GLN A 30 14.34 3.05 -24.03
N ALA A 31 14.93 1.85 -24.04
CA ALA A 31 14.92 0.96 -25.20
C ALA A 31 13.50 0.54 -25.60
N ALA A 32 12.60 0.38 -24.63
CA ALA A 32 11.19 0.06 -24.86
C ALA A 32 10.30 1.28 -25.18
N GLY A 33 10.88 2.48 -25.31
CA GLY A 33 10.15 3.70 -25.66
C GLY A 33 9.08 4.12 -24.65
N GLN A 34 9.25 3.75 -23.37
CA GLN A 34 8.27 4.09 -22.34
C GLN A 34 8.28 5.60 -22.05
N PRO A 35 7.11 6.22 -21.82
CA PRO A 35 6.98 7.68 -21.69
C PRO A 35 7.38 8.22 -20.30
N PHE A 36 7.93 7.39 -19.42
CA PHE A 36 8.22 7.74 -18.03
C PHE A 36 9.70 7.50 -17.68
N GLN A 37 10.20 8.26 -16.71
CA GLN A 37 11.56 8.14 -16.19
C GLN A 37 11.55 7.59 -14.75
N LEU A 38 12.53 6.74 -14.42
CA LEU A 38 12.70 6.23 -13.05
C LEU A 38 13.69 7.07 -12.25
N GLN A 39 13.30 7.40 -11.03
CA GLN A 39 14.19 7.98 -10.02
C GLN A 39 14.50 6.94 -8.93
N LEU A 40 15.78 6.86 -8.53
CA LEU A 40 16.20 6.01 -7.42
C LEU A 40 16.13 6.80 -6.11
N GLN A 41 15.37 6.28 -5.15
CA GLN A 41 15.36 6.78 -3.78
C GLN A 41 15.86 5.70 -2.83
N LEU A 42 16.96 5.97 -2.13
CA LEU A 42 17.53 5.03 -1.17
C LEU A 42 16.94 5.27 0.23
N ASN A 43 16.50 4.20 0.89
CA ASN A 43 16.14 4.21 2.31
C ASN A 43 15.04 5.24 2.68
N ALA A 44 14.02 5.40 1.82
CA ALA A 44 12.91 6.33 2.06
C ALA A 44 12.17 6.08 3.38
N GLN A 45 12.09 4.82 3.81
CA GLN A 45 11.47 4.38 5.08
C GLN A 45 12.38 4.51 6.31
N GLY A 46 13.57 5.11 6.16
CA GLY A 46 14.54 5.26 7.23
C GLY A 46 15.63 4.19 7.20
N ALA A 47 16.16 3.84 8.37
CA ALA A 47 17.36 2.99 8.44
C ALA A 47 17.13 1.61 7.78
N PRO A 48 18.05 1.16 6.90
CA PRO A 48 17.89 -0.11 6.20
C PRO A 48 17.87 -1.27 7.19
N ARG A 49 16.98 -2.24 6.95
CA ARG A 49 16.93 -3.48 7.74
C ARG A 49 18.17 -4.33 7.45
N ARG A 50 18.75 -4.93 8.49
CA ARG A 50 20.01 -5.68 8.39
C ARG A 50 19.86 -6.84 7.40
N GLY A 51 20.64 -6.82 6.32
CA GLY A 51 20.66 -7.87 5.30
C GLY A 51 19.41 -7.94 4.42
N ALA A 52 18.56 -6.90 4.45
CA ALA A 52 17.41 -6.78 3.57
C ALA A 52 17.76 -6.00 2.30
N PHE A 53 17.08 -6.33 1.21
CA PHE A 53 17.06 -5.54 -0.01
C PHE A 53 15.60 -5.43 -0.42
N GLU A 54 15.03 -4.23 -0.32
CA GLU A 54 13.59 -4.00 -0.51
C GLU A 54 13.43 -2.91 -1.57
N LEU A 55 12.49 -3.11 -2.49
CA LEU A 55 12.18 -2.15 -3.54
C LEU A 55 10.70 -1.80 -3.47
N SER A 56 10.44 -0.51 -3.55
CA SER A 56 9.09 0.05 -3.63
C SER A 56 9.02 0.98 -4.83
N PHE A 57 7.85 1.07 -5.44
CA PHE A 57 7.59 1.87 -6.62
C PHE A 57 6.41 2.81 -6.39
N ALA A 58 6.57 4.05 -6.82
CA ALA A 58 5.49 5.02 -6.89
C ALA A 58 5.45 5.61 -8.31
N PRO A 59 4.25 5.79 -8.89
CA PRO A 59 4.10 6.38 -10.23
C PRO A 59 4.48 7.87 -10.27
N HIS A 60 4.39 8.55 -9.13
CA HIS A 60 4.75 9.96 -8.98
C HIS A 60 5.89 10.07 -7.96
N PRO A 61 6.84 10.99 -8.16
CA PRO A 61 7.89 11.26 -7.18
C PRO A 61 7.25 11.64 -5.83
N THR A 62 7.54 10.86 -4.78
CA THR A 62 6.95 11.06 -3.46
C THR A 62 7.96 10.77 -2.36
N THR A 63 7.96 11.62 -1.34
CA THR A 63 8.68 11.39 -0.08
C THR A 63 7.89 10.54 0.91
N ASN A 64 6.59 10.33 0.67
CA ASN A 64 5.72 9.57 1.56
C ASN A 64 5.85 8.08 1.26
N ALA A 65 6.42 7.33 2.19
CA ALA A 65 6.58 5.89 2.06
C ALA A 65 5.25 5.12 1.89
N ASN A 66 4.13 5.68 2.36
CA ASN A 66 2.80 5.06 2.25
C ASN A 66 2.23 5.12 0.83
N GLU A 67 2.71 6.04 0.00
CA GLU A 67 2.32 6.14 -1.41
C GLU A 67 3.14 5.19 -2.31
N GLN A 68 4.22 4.65 -1.77
CA GLN A 68 5.09 3.70 -2.47
C GLN A 68 4.54 2.28 -2.29
N ARG A 69 4.31 1.60 -3.41
CA ARG A 69 3.88 0.20 -3.43
C ARG A 69 5.11 -0.71 -3.31
N PRO A 70 5.19 -1.62 -2.33
CA PRO A 70 6.26 -2.60 -2.27
C PRO A 70 6.14 -3.57 -3.45
N ILE A 71 7.24 -3.73 -4.20
CA ILE A 71 7.31 -4.62 -5.36
C ILE A 71 8.30 -5.76 -5.14
N TRP A 72 9.31 -5.58 -4.29
CA TRP A 72 10.24 -6.64 -3.94
C TRP A 72 10.67 -6.61 -2.47
N SER A 73 10.80 -7.79 -1.87
CA SER A 73 11.52 -7.96 -0.61
C SER A 73 12.46 -9.17 -0.66
N GLY A 74 13.74 -8.89 -0.49
CA GLY A 74 14.82 -9.87 -0.31
C GLY A 74 15.02 -10.26 1.15
N LEU A 75 14.15 -9.85 2.08
CA LEU A 75 14.32 -10.18 3.50
C LEU A 75 14.22 -11.69 3.75
N LYS A 76 13.16 -12.32 3.22
CA LYS A 76 12.84 -13.74 3.40
C LYS A 76 13.54 -14.66 2.38
N ARG A 77 14.34 -14.11 1.46
CA ARG A 77 14.97 -14.88 0.38
C ARG A 77 16.35 -15.39 0.79
N THR A 78 16.52 -16.70 0.74
CA THR A 78 17.74 -17.45 1.01
C THR A 78 17.93 -18.52 -0.07
N PRO A 79 19.08 -18.62 -0.74
CA PRO A 79 20.40 -18.04 -0.41
C PRO A 79 20.56 -16.55 -0.75
N ARG A 80 21.67 -15.92 -0.29
CA ARG A 80 21.92 -14.47 -0.43
C ARG A 80 21.80 -13.94 -1.86
N ALA A 81 22.11 -14.77 -2.86
CA ALA A 81 21.99 -14.41 -4.28
C ALA A 81 20.55 -14.03 -4.66
N GLN A 82 19.54 -14.69 -4.09
CA GLN A 82 18.12 -14.43 -4.36
C GLN A 82 17.59 -13.16 -3.68
N LYS A 83 18.40 -12.45 -2.89
CA LYS A 83 17.98 -11.18 -2.29
C LYS A 83 17.81 -10.08 -3.34
N PHE A 84 18.54 -10.19 -4.45
CA PHE A 84 18.49 -9.23 -5.56
C PHE A 84 17.54 -9.75 -6.64
N PRO A 85 16.61 -8.90 -7.11
CA PRO A 85 15.72 -9.29 -8.19
C PRO A 85 16.42 -9.28 -9.55
N ASN A 86 15.80 -9.96 -10.52
CA ASN A 86 16.18 -9.87 -11.92
C ASN A 86 15.62 -8.58 -12.54
N VAL A 87 16.38 -7.94 -13.43
CA VAL A 87 16.00 -6.69 -14.10
C VAL A 87 14.72 -6.88 -14.93
N ASP A 88 14.57 -8.00 -15.62
CA ASP A 88 13.36 -8.33 -16.39
C ASP A 88 12.10 -8.39 -15.55
N GLU A 89 12.18 -9.08 -14.41
CA GLU A 89 11.07 -9.22 -13.48
C GLU A 89 10.67 -7.85 -12.90
N MET A 90 11.65 -7.05 -12.51
CA MET A 90 11.41 -5.70 -12.00
C MET A 90 10.80 -4.78 -13.06
N TYR A 91 11.29 -4.87 -14.30
CA TYR A 91 10.77 -4.08 -15.41
C TYR A 91 9.28 -4.40 -15.66
N GLN A 92 8.93 -5.69 -15.75
CA GLN A 92 7.54 -6.10 -15.94
C GLN A 92 6.63 -5.62 -14.81
N GLN A 93 7.06 -5.76 -13.56
CA GLN A 93 6.27 -5.29 -12.40
C GLN A 93 6.09 -3.77 -12.39
N ILE A 94 7.11 -3.00 -12.77
CA ILE A 94 7.03 -1.54 -12.84
C ILE A 94 6.07 -1.10 -13.95
N VAL A 95 6.19 -1.67 -15.15
CA VAL A 95 5.30 -1.36 -16.29
C VAL A 95 3.86 -1.73 -15.95
N GLN A 96 3.64 -2.91 -15.37
CA GLN A 96 2.33 -3.33 -14.91
C GLN A 96 1.75 -2.38 -13.85
N ALA A 97 2.54 -2.05 -12.82
CA ALA A 97 2.10 -1.13 -11.77
C ALA A 97 1.79 0.27 -12.31
N PHE A 98 2.56 0.76 -13.28
CA PHE A 98 2.32 2.04 -13.93
C PHE A 98 1.02 2.04 -14.75
N ASN A 99 0.80 0.99 -15.56
CA ASN A 99 -0.41 0.84 -16.37
C ASN A 99 -1.68 0.67 -15.52
N ASP A 100 -1.62 -0.13 -14.45
CA ASP A 100 -2.74 -0.34 -13.52
C ASP A 100 -3.20 0.97 -12.87
N LEU A 101 -2.26 1.85 -12.54
CA LEU A 101 -2.54 3.12 -11.88
C LEU A 101 -3.09 4.16 -12.87
N SER A 102 -2.59 4.16 -14.11
CA SER A 102 -3.14 4.98 -15.22
C SER A 102 -4.61 4.64 -15.49
N GLN A 103 -4.96 3.35 -15.57
CA GLN A 103 -6.34 2.92 -15.84
C GLN A 103 -7.31 3.24 -14.68
N LYS A 104 -6.84 3.18 -13.43
CA LYS A 104 -7.66 3.52 -12.25
C LYS A 104 -7.99 5.02 -12.18
N GLN A 105 -7.13 5.90 -12.67
CA GLN A 105 -7.43 7.33 -12.75
C GLN A 105 -8.54 7.62 -13.77
N ASN A 106 -8.59 6.91 -14.90
CA ASN A 106 -9.62 7.09 -15.92
C ASN A 106 -11.03 6.68 -15.46
N LYS A 107 -11.14 5.64 -14.61
CA LYS A 107 -12.46 5.19 -14.13
C LYS A 107 -13.12 6.17 -13.16
N ARG A 108 -12.33 6.91 -12.36
CA ARG A 108 -12.85 7.92 -11.42
C ARG A 108 -13.36 9.19 -12.10
N LYS A 109 -12.91 9.49 -13.32
CA LYS A 109 -13.37 10.67 -14.07
C LYS A 109 -14.72 10.47 -14.77
N ARG A 110 -15.16 9.22 -15.00
CA ARG A 110 -16.44 8.90 -15.65
C ARG A 110 -17.64 8.81 -14.69
N THR A 111 -17.44 8.79 -13.38
CA THR A 111 -18.52 8.72 -12.37
C THR A 111 -18.78 10.05 -11.66
N ALA A 112 -18.10 11.13 -12.04
CA ALA A 112 -18.24 12.46 -11.42
C ALA A 112 -19.00 13.48 -12.30
N GLN A 113 -19.64 13.03 -13.38
CA GLN A 113 -20.47 13.85 -14.28
C GLN A 113 -21.90 13.28 -14.39
N SER A 114 -22.56 13.02 -13.26
CA SER A 114 -24.03 12.81 -13.25
C SER A 114 -24.59 12.97 -11.83
N SER A 115 -24.48 14.15 -11.26
CA SER A 115 -25.35 14.57 -10.15
C SER A 115 -25.31 16.08 -10.02
N THR A 116 -26.09 16.75 -10.87
CA THR A 116 -26.65 18.08 -10.59
C THR A 116 -27.42 18.04 -9.27
N PRO A 117 -27.08 18.86 -8.26
CA PRO A 117 -27.95 19.10 -7.12
C PRO A 117 -28.69 20.43 -7.31
N SER A 118 -30.00 20.43 -7.07
CA SER A 118 -30.87 21.63 -7.02
C SER A 118 -32.11 21.29 -6.17
N PRO A 119 -32.75 22.26 -5.50
CA PRO A 119 -32.67 22.36 -4.04
C PRO A 119 -34.01 22.20 -3.28
N THR A 120 -33.87 21.95 -1.96
CA THR A 120 -34.69 22.41 -0.82
C THR A 120 -36.21 22.19 -0.81
N SER A 121 -36.71 21.49 0.22
CA SER A 121 -37.99 21.79 0.88
C SER A 121 -38.02 21.23 2.31
N THR A 122 -38.05 22.14 3.27
CA THR A 122 -38.14 21.96 4.73
C THR A 122 -39.62 21.87 5.13
N HIS A 123 -40.09 20.83 5.85
CA HIS A 123 -41.26 20.95 6.74
C HIS A 123 -41.42 19.78 7.74
N THR A 124 -41.06 20.07 9.01
CA THR A 124 -41.86 19.93 10.26
C THR A 124 -42.54 18.59 10.66
N LEU A 125 -42.15 18.10 11.87
CA LEU A 125 -42.82 17.14 12.79
C LEU A 125 -44.26 17.58 13.20
N PRO A 126 -45.11 16.86 14.02
CA PRO A 126 -44.85 15.74 14.97
C PRO A 126 -45.96 14.63 15.16
N LYS A 127 -45.64 13.66 16.05
CA LYS A 127 -46.50 12.93 17.04
C LYS A 127 -47.66 12.02 16.57
N ARG A 128 -47.59 10.73 16.96
CA ARG A 128 -48.70 10.05 17.67
C ARG A 128 -48.22 8.91 18.58
N SER A 129 -48.76 8.92 19.78
CA SER A 129 -48.58 8.03 20.93
C SER A 129 -49.36 6.72 20.82
N LYS A 130 -48.89 5.63 21.46
CA LYS A 130 -49.67 4.86 22.46
C LYS A 130 -48.80 3.86 23.23
N ALA A 131 -49.07 3.79 24.54
CA ALA A 131 -48.38 3.04 25.58
C ALA A 131 -48.98 1.64 25.83
N ALA A 132 -48.17 0.76 26.45
CA ALA A 132 -48.49 -0.21 27.53
C ALA A 132 -47.40 -1.31 27.51
N ASN A 133 -46.41 -1.30 28.41
CA ASN A 133 -46.44 -1.81 29.80
C ASN A 133 -46.55 -3.34 29.90
N ALA A 134 -45.48 -4.02 30.32
CA ALA A 134 -45.52 -5.03 31.39
C ALA A 134 -44.12 -5.57 31.70
N ASP A 135 -43.87 -5.53 33.01
CA ASP A 135 -42.74 -5.96 33.81
C ASP A 135 -42.68 -7.51 33.95
N ALA A 136 -41.78 -7.98 34.82
CA ALA A 136 -41.72 -9.31 35.43
C ALA A 136 -40.87 -10.42 34.76
N ALA A 137 -39.59 -10.37 35.12
CA ALA A 137 -38.97 -11.33 36.04
C ALA A 137 -39.10 -12.85 35.83
N SER A 138 -37.93 -13.47 36.03
CA SER A 138 -37.69 -14.71 36.80
C SER A 138 -37.94 -16.09 36.16
N ASN A 139 -36.79 -16.76 35.94
CA ASN A 139 -36.37 -17.98 36.65
C ASN A 139 -36.95 -19.34 36.20
N SER A 140 -36.07 -20.20 35.68
CA SER A 140 -35.88 -21.63 36.05
C SER A 140 -34.88 -22.25 35.07
N LYS A 141 -33.70 -22.73 35.46
CA LYS A 141 -33.37 -23.86 36.35
C LYS A 141 -33.61 -25.23 35.69
N ALA A 142 -32.47 -25.82 35.34
CA ALA A 142 -32.08 -27.22 35.47
C ALA A 142 -32.54 -28.28 34.44
N SER A 143 -31.53 -29.10 34.15
CA SER A 143 -31.56 -30.54 33.84
C SER A 143 -31.43 -30.85 32.34
N LYS A 144 -30.75 -31.90 31.88
CA LYS A 144 -29.83 -32.94 32.39
C LYS A 144 -29.67 -33.89 31.20
N SER A 145 -28.47 -34.43 30.96
CA SER A 145 -28.13 -35.70 30.25
C SER A 145 -26.85 -35.49 29.43
N ALA A 146 -25.69 -36.00 29.88
CA ALA A 146 -25.25 -37.39 29.76
C ALA A 146 -24.99 -37.79 28.29
N ASN A 147 -23.72 -37.84 27.90
CA ASN A 147 -23.16 -39.06 27.30
C ASN A 147 -21.62 -38.95 27.15
N LEU A 148 -20.98 -39.98 27.73
CA LEU A 148 -19.65 -40.57 27.46
C LEU A 148 -18.41 -39.73 27.76
#